data_AF-A0A973P5J5-F1
#
_entry.id   AF-A0A973P5J5-F1
#
_cell.length_a   1.000
_cell.length_b   1.000
_cell.length_c   1.000
_cell.angle_alpha   90.00
_cell.angle_beta   90.00
_cell.angle_gamma   90.00
#
_symmetry.space_group_name_H-M   'P 1'
#
loop_
_entity.id
_entity.type
_entity.pdbx_description
1 polymer ?
#
loop_
_entity_poly.entity_id
_entity_poly.type
_entity_poly.pdbx_seq_one_letter_code
_entity_poly.pdbx_strand_id
1 'polypeptide(L)'
;MVTALTTVPMPTPLTGSAVAAQWRWNPYVIVALLAIAACYLVATTRVREHWPVNRTVAFLLGLALFGWTTMSFLGVYQQVLFWPRAIQIITLLMVVPLFLALGAPVRLAVEGGPRWLAAAIHRLLATRIAALLTFPAIVSLVFLVTPFTVYFSPIYEGTLRSRTAAWALSFALTALGFFYYWTRLRLDPVPKEYPHLVSVWITFAEAIADGALGLTLMMGHHLVAGDWYNALNRSWGPTPKQDQVWGGGALWLIGDLAGVPFIGALWRRMFTEDRQRAAEVDAELDAQAPFTPASPTPDEESQRSRPWWETDPVLGRRYGFQEETD
;
A
#
# COMPACT_ATOMS: atom_id res chain seq x y z
N MET A 1 -28.92 25.46 -7.90
CA MET A 1 -27.50 25.48 -8.33
C MET A 1 -26.75 26.70 -7.80
N VAL A 2 -27.32 27.92 -7.89
CA VAL A 2 -26.72 29.20 -7.44
C VAL A 2 -26.46 29.29 -5.92
N THR A 3 -27.31 28.68 -5.08
CA THR A 3 -27.24 28.82 -3.61
C THR A 3 -26.06 28.12 -2.93
N ALA A 4 -25.41 27.13 -3.58
CA ALA A 4 -24.25 26.45 -2.99
C ALA A 4 -22.92 27.21 -3.24
N LEU A 5 -22.85 27.96 -4.34
CA LEU A 5 -21.65 28.70 -4.76
C LEU A 5 -21.39 29.93 -3.89
N THR A 6 -22.41 30.47 -3.23
CA THR A 6 -22.29 31.64 -2.33
C THR A 6 -21.59 31.34 -1.01
N THR A 7 -21.29 30.06 -0.72
CA THR A 7 -20.70 29.64 0.58
C THR A 7 -19.25 29.15 0.50
N VAL A 8 -18.67 29.05 -0.70
CA VAL A 8 -17.27 28.65 -0.85
C VAL A 8 -16.40 29.92 -0.88
N PRO A 9 -15.70 30.26 0.22
CA PRO A 9 -14.83 31.43 0.20
C PRO A 9 -13.72 31.20 -0.82
N MET A 10 -13.61 32.11 -1.79
CA MET A 10 -12.54 32.05 -2.79
C MET A 10 -11.20 32.36 -2.11
N PRO A 11 -10.25 31.42 -2.09
CA PRO A 11 -8.94 31.65 -1.51
C PRO A 11 -8.15 32.64 -2.38
N THR A 12 -7.08 33.20 -1.81
CA THR A 12 -6.13 34.02 -2.57
C THR A 12 -5.59 33.24 -3.77
N PRO A 13 -5.19 33.90 -4.87
CA PRO A 13 -4.55 33.22 -5.99
C PRO A 13 -3.39 32.33 -5.52
N LEU A 14 -3.32 31.12 -6.07
CA LEU A 14 -2.29 30.17 -5.68
C LEU A 14 -0.93 30.60 -6.22
N THR A 15 -0.14 31.23 -5.38
CA THR A 15 1.27 31.59 -5.60
C THR A 15 2.19 30.64 -4.81
N GLY A 16 3.50 30.67 -5.08
CA GLY A 16 4.46 29.87 -4.29
C GLY A 16 4.42 30.19 -2.79
N SER A 17 4.19 31.46 -2.42
CA SER A 17 4.00 31.86 -1.02
C SER A 17 2.68 31.33 -0.43
N ALA A 18 1.61 31.25 -1.23
CA ALA A 18 0.34 30.69 -0.79
C ALA A 18 0.44 29.19 -0.48
N VAL A 19 1.26 28.44 -1.20
CA VAL A 19 1.51 27.00 -0.91
C VAL A 19 2.03 26.80 0.52
N ALA A 20 2.92 27.69 0.99
CA ALA A 20 3.48 27.62 2.34
C ALA A 20 2.56 28.23 3.41
N ALA A 21 1.89 29.33 3.09
CA ALA A 21 1.15 30.14 4.07
C ALA A 21 -0.32 29.75 4.25
N GLN A 22 -0.95 29.10 3.26
CA GLN A 22 -2.39 28.78 3.33
C GLN A 22 -2.64 27.53 4.14
N TRP A 23 -3.31 27.72 5.28
CA TRP A 23 -3.69 26.64 6.19
C TRP A 23 -5.11 26.82 6.67
N ARG A 24 -5.80 25.70 6.86
CA ARG A 24 -7.12 25.61 7.44
C ARG A 24 -7.08 24.67 8.64
N TRP A 25 -6.74 25.25 9.78
CA TRP A 25 -6.67 24.53 11.04
C TRP A 25 -8.05 24.00 11.45
N ASN A 26 -8.12 22.70 11.73
CA ASN A 26 -9.30 22.06 12.28
C ASN A 26 -8.95 21.51 13.67
N PRO A 27 -9.37 22.17 14.77
CA PRO A 27 -8.97 21.77 16.12
C PRO A 27 -9.42 20.35 16.48
N TYR A 28 -10.58 19.91 15.97
CA TYR A 28 -11.07 18.55 16.23
C TYR A 28 -10.15 17.49 15.64
N VAL A 29 -9.63 17.72 14.43
CA VAL A 29 -8.71 16.78 13.78
C VAL A 29 -7.33 16.86 14.41
N ILE A 30 -6.85 18.03 14.81
CA ILE A 30 -5.59 18.17 15.56
C ILE A 30 -5.67 17.38 16.87
N VAL A 31 -6.74 17.57 17.65
CA VAL A 31 -6.96 16.85 18.91
C VAL A 31 -7.05 15.34 18.67
N ALA A 32 -7.77 14.91 17.63
CA ALA A 32 -7.85 13.49 17.28
C ALA A 32 -6.47 12.90 16.91
N LEU A 33 -5.69 13.58 16.08
CA LEU A 33 -4.35 13.13 15.68
C LEU A 33 -3.40 13.07 16.89
N LEU A 34 -3.42 14.08 17.76
CA LEU A 34 -2.63 14.10 18.99
C LEU A 34 -3.04 12.99 19.95
N ALA A 35 -4.34 12.72 20.09
CA ALA A 35 -4.84 11.62 20.91
C ALA A 35 -4.40 10.26 20.37
N ILE A 36 -4.49 10.04 19.04
CA ILE A 36 -4.01 8.81 18.39
C ILE A 36 -2.50 8.66 18.57
N ALA A 37 -1.73 9.73 18.38
CA ALA A 37 -0.28 9.72 18.57
C ALA A 37 0.10 9.40 20.03
N ALA A 38 -0.57 10.03 21.01
CA ALA A 38 -0.35 9.77 22.42
C ALA A 38 -0.70 8.32 22.80
N CYS A 39 -1.84 7.80 22.34
CA CYS A 39 -2.24 6.41 22.54
C CYS A 39 -1.20 5.43 21.95
N TYR A 40 -0.72 5.70 20.74
CA TYR A 40 0.32 4.89 20.11
C TYR A 40 1.63 4.93 20.93
N LEU A 41 2.12 6.11 21.31
CA LEU A 41 3.34 6.27 22.09
C LEU A 41 3.23 5.65 23.50
N VAL A 42 2.07 5.74 24.15
CA VAL A 42 1.85 5.04 25.43
C VAL A 42 1.88 3.53 25.23
N ALA A 43 1.29 3.01 24.16
CA ALA A 43 1.30 1.59 23.88
C ALA A 43 2.73 1.06 23.62
N THR A 44 3.63 1.84 23.00
CA THR A 44 5.03 1.41 22.80
C THR A 44 5.78 1.22 24.11
N THR A 45 5.48 2.02 25.15
CA THR A 45 6.08 1.86 26.48
C THR A 45 5.59 0.63 27.25
N ARG A 46 4.50 0.00 26.79
CA ARG A 46 3.88 -1.16 27.44
C ARG A 46 4.26 -2.49 26.80
N VAL A 47 4.95 -2.47 25.66
CA VAL A 47 5.46 -3.67 25.01
C VAL A 47 6.58 -4.25 25.89
N ARG A 48 6.58 -5.57 26.09
CA ARG A 48 7.59 -6.26 26.93
C ARG A 48 8.98 -6.26 26.28
N GLU A 49 9.00 -6.37 24.96
CA GLU A 49 10.21 -6.32 24.14
C GLU A 49 10.43 -4.92 23.56
N HIS A 50 11.62 -4.68 23.02
CA HIS A 50 11.97 -3.38 22.45
C HIS A 50 11.13 -3.06 21.20
N TRP A 51 10.33 -1.99 21.26
CA TRP A 51 9.56 -1.54 20.10
C TRP A 51 10.43 -0.77 19.10
N PRO A 52 10.48 -1.16 17.81
CA PRO A 52 11.35 -0.50 16.83
C PRO A 52 11.01 0.99 16.62
N VAL A 53 12.02 1.85 16.75
CA VAL A 53 11.87 3.32 16.59
C VAL A 53 11.40 3.69 15.18
N ASN A 54 11.84 2.98 14.15
CA ASN A 54 11.43 3.19 12.77
C ASN A 54 9.91 3.04 12.56
N ARG A 55 9.25 2.10 13.25
CA ARG A 55 7.79 1.94 13.21
C ARG A 55 7.08 3.15 13.83
N THR A 56 7.60 3.64 14.95
CA THR A 56 7.06 4.83 15.61
C THR A 56 7.19 6.06 14.72
N VAL A 57 8.38 6.27 14.13
CA VAL A 57 8.61 7.39 13.19
C VAL A 57 7.69 7.30 11.98
N ALA A 58 7.54 6.11 11.38
CA ALA A 58 6.64 5.91 10.25
C ALA A 58 5.17 6.21 10.61
N PHE A 59 4.70 5.72 11.77
CA PHE A 59 3.33 5.98 12.21
C PHE A 59 3.06 7.47 12.44
N LEU A 60 3.96 8.15 13.17
CA LEU A 60 3.83 9.58 13.43
C LEU A 60 3.92 10.40 12.14
N LEU A 61 4.75 9.99 11.19
CA LEU A 61 4.82 10.60 9.86
C LEU A 61 3.50 10.40 9.09
N GLY A 62 2.87 9.23 9.18
CA GLY A 62 1.54 9.00 8.60
C GLY A 62 0.47 9.94 9.18
N LEU A 63 0.45 10.15 10.50
CA LEU A 63 -0.45 11.10 11.15
C LEU A 63 -0.17 12.55 10.73
N ALA A 64 1.12 12.94 10.66
CA ALA A 64 1.54 14.25 10.23
C ALA A 64 1.14 14.52 8.77
N LEU A 65 1.32 13.53 7.89
CA LEU A 65 0.90 13.59 6.50
C LEU A 65 -0.62 13.71 6.38
N PHE A 66 -1.41 12.96 7.16
CA PHE A 66 -2.87 13.14 7.18
C PHE A 66 -3.26 14.58 7.56
N GLY A 67 -2.66 15.13 8.61
CA GLY A 67 -2.87 16.51 9.03
C GLY A 67 -2.48 17.52 7.95
N TRP A 68 -1.29 17.37 7.36
CA TRP A 68 -0.80 18.23 6.28
C TRP A 68 -1.72 18.15 5.06
N THR A 69 -2.08 16.96 4.60
CA THR A 69 -2.93 16.76 3.42
C THR A 69 -4.33 17.33 3.59
N THR A 70 -4.88 17.32 4.81
CA THR A 70 -6.25 17.81 5.08
C THR A 70 -6.32 19.29 5.47
N MET A 71 -5.24 19.86 6.01
CA MET A 71 -5.22 21.23 6.56
C MET A 71 -4.31 22.22 5.83
N SER A 72 -3.34 21.77 5.02
CA SER A 72 -2.46 22.67 4.25
C SER A 72 -3.21 23.31 3.08
N PHE A 73 -2.47 23.94 2.15
CA PHE A 73 -3.01 24.47 0.92
C PHE A 73 -3.86 23.44 0.16
N LEU A 74 -3.52 22.15 0.20
CA LEU A 74 -4.35 21.10 -0.41
C LEU A 74 -5.79 21.14 0.14
N GLY A 75 -5.94 21.25 1.46
CA GLY A 75 -7.23 21.36 2.14
C GLY A 75 -7.96 22.68 1.92
N VAL A 76 -7.23 23.77 1.64
CA VAL A 76 -7.79 25.08 1.30
C VAL A 76 -8.33 25.11 -0.13
N TYR A 77 -7.54 24.61 -1.08
CA TYR A 77 -7.84 24.69 -2.51
C TYR A 77 -8.65 23.51 -3.05
N GLN A 78 -8.87 22.44 -2.27
CA GLN A 78 -9.60 21.24 -2.70
C GLN A 78 -10.98 21.50 -3.32
N GLN A 79 -11.69 22.58 -2.97
CA GLN A 79 -13.01 22.87 -3.56
C GLN A 79 -12.93 23.76 -4.80
N VAL A 80 -11.75 24.30 -5.10
CA VAL A 80 -11.54 25.39 -6.05
C VAL A 80 -10.69 24.94 -7.24
N LEU A 81 -9.75 24.03 -6.99
CA LEU A 81 -8.85 23.44 -7.98
C LEU A 81 -8.95 21.92 -7.94
N PHE A 82 -8.92 21.30 -9.12
CA PHE A 82 -8.95 19.85 -9.26
C PHE A 82 -7.62 19.21 -8.82
N TRP A 83 -6.47 19.76 -9.22
CA TRP A 83 -5.17 19.15 -8.96
C TRP A 83 -4.81 19.04 -7.47
N PRO A 84 -5.07 20.03 -6.58
CA PRO A 84 -4.81 19.88 -5.16
C PRO A 84 -5.72 18.83 -4.53
N ARG A 85 -6.99 18.75 -4.99
CA ARG A 85 -7.91 17.67 -4.57
C ARG A 85 -7.41 16.31 -5.04
N ALA A 86 -6.88 16.21 -6.26
CA ALA A 86 -6.36 14.95 -6.78
C ALA A 86 -5.17 14.45 -5.96
N ILE A 87 -4.22 15.35 -5.63
CA ILE A 87 -3.11 15.05 -4.72
C ILE A 87 -3.63 14.65 -3.35
N GLN A 88 -4.64 15.36 -2.82
CA GLN A 88 -5.23 15.03 -1.53
C GLN A 88 -5.83 13.62 -1.52
N ILE A 89 -6.63 13.26 -2.54
CA ILE A 89 -7.26 11.94 -2.67
C ILE A 89 -6.19 10.84 -2.73
N ILE A 90 -5.20 10.95 -3.62
CA ILE A 90 -4.20 9.91 -3.80
C ILE A 90 -3.26 9.80 -2.59
N THR A 91 -2.94 10.92 -1.93
CA THR A 91 -2.11 10.92 -0.71
C THR A 91 -2.84 10.27 0.45
N LEU A 92 -4.15 10.52 0.60
CA LEU A 92 -4.97 9.88 1.64
C LEU A 92 -5.24 8.39 1.35
N LEU A 93 -5.29 7.99 0.09
CA LEU A 93 -5.52 6.60 -0.32
C LEU A 93 -4.22 5.76 -0.27
N MET A 94 -3.06 6.34 -0.60
CA MET A 94 -1.83 5.56 -0.75
C MET A 94 -0.77 5.94 0.29
N VAL A 95 -0.35 7.20 0.29
CA VAL A 95 0.85 7.63 1.02
C VAL A 95 0.65 7.59 2.54
N VAL A 96 -0.40 8.25 3.04
CA VAL A 96 -0.75 8.25 4.47
C VAL A 96 -0.90 6.83 5.02
N PRO A 97 -1.77 5.98 4.44
CA PRO A 97 -1.97 4.64 4.98
C PRO A 97 -0.75 3.73 4.86
N LEU A 98 0.13 3.90 3.87
CA LEU A 98 1.40 3.19 3.80
C LEU A 98 2.23 3.46 5.07
N PHE A 99 2.41 4.73 5.43
CA PHE A 99 3.15 5.11 6.64
C PHE A 99 2.48 4.63 7.92
N LEU A 100 1.15 4.70 8.00
CA LEU A 100 0.40 4.15 9.14
C LEU A 100 0.57 2.63 9.27
N ALA A 101 0.52 1.88 8.15
CA ALA A 101 0.68 0.43 8.15
C ALA A 101 2.13 -0.01 8.46
N LEU A 102 3.13 0.76 8.01
CA LEU A 102 4.54 0.55 8.41
C LEU A 102 4.75 0.69 9.93
N GLY A 103 3.87 1.43 10.60
CA GLY A 103 3.83 1.55 12.04
C GLY A 103 3.36 0.32 12.80
N ALA A 104 2.87 -0.73 12.14
CA ALA A 104 2.31 -1.93 12.76
C ALA A 104 1.35 -1.66 13.95
N PRO A 105 0.33 -0.78 13.78
CA PRO A 105 -0.50 -0.35 14.90
C PRO A 105 -1.40 -1.47 15.46
N VAL A 106 -1.76 -2.47 14.66
CA VAL A 106 -2.60 -3.59 15.13
C VAL A 106 -1.79 -4.51 16.03
N ARG A 107 -0.55 -4.81 15.68
CA ARG A 107 0.41 -5.52 16.51
C ARG A 107 0.66 -4.79 17.80
N LEU A 108 0.88 -3.48 17.73
CA LEU A 108 1.07 -2.67 18.93
C LEU A 108 -0.16 -2.70 19.85
N ALA A 109 -1.36 -2.69 19.28
CA ALA A 109 -2.60 -2.82 20.05
C ALA A 109 -2.74 -4.19 20.73
N VAL A 110 -2.21 -5.26 20.13
CA VAL A 110 -2.19 -6.61 20.72
C VAL A 110 -1.12 -6.73 21.82
N GLU A 111 0.08 -6.20 21.59
CA GLU A 111 1.23 -6.37 22.49
C GLU A 111 1.26 -5.35 23.65
N GLY A 112 0.93 -4.07 23.37
CA GLY A 112 0.99 -2.96 24.34
C GLY A 112 -0.38 -2.44 24.79
N GLY A 113 -1.48 -2.95 24.20
CA GLY A 113 -2.84 -2.57 24.53
C GLY A 113 -3.45 -3.37 25.70
N PRO A 114 -4.68 -3.01 26.13
CA PRO A 114 -5.38 -3.77 27.16
C PRO A 114 -5.78 -5.17 26.68
N ARG A 115 -5.79 -6.15 27.58
CA ARG A 115 -6.05 -7.58 27.24
C ARG A 115 -7.35 -7.82 26.48
N TRP A 116 -8.41 -7.05 26.77
CA TRP A 116 -9.69 -7.17 26.07
C TRP A 116 -9.58 -6.81 24.59
N LEU A 117 -8.71 -5.85 24.24
CA LEU A 117 -8.50 -5.39 22.86
C LEU A 117 -7.75 -6.46 22.06
N ALA A 118 -6.68 -7.02 22.64
CA ALA A 118 -5.97 -8.15 22.04
C ALA A 118 -6.91 -9.34 21.76
N ALA A 119 -7.76 -9.70 22.74
CA ALA A 119 -8.75 -10.76 22.57
C ALA A 119 -9.83 -10.42 21.52
N ALA A 120 -10.25 -9.16 21.42
CA ALA A 120 -11.18 -8.72 20.38
C ALA A 120 -10.56 -8.82 18.98
N ILE A 121 -9.31 -8.37 18.81
CA ILE A 121 -8.57 -8.46 17.54
C ILE A 121 -8.41 -9.93 17.13
N HIS A 122 -7.92 -10.80 18.02
CA HIS A 122 -7.76 -12.22 17.69
C HIS A 122 -9.08 -12.90 17.31
N ARG A 123 -10.18 -12.61 18.01
CA ARG A 123 -11.52 -13.13 17.66
C ARG A 123 -11.97 -12.65 16.29
N LEU A 124 -11.77 -11.37 15.99
CA LEU A 124 -12.12 -10.80 14.69
C LEU A 124 -11.34 -11.47 13.55
N LEU A 125 -10.02 -11.59 13.72
CA LEU A 125 -9.13 -12.17 12.71
C LEU A 125 -9.38 -13.67 12.51
N ALA A 126 -9.90 -14.38 13.51
CA ALA A 126 -10.28 -15.79 13.38
C ALA A 126 -11.56 -16.03 12.55
N THR A 127 -12.31 -14.97 12.20
CA THR A 127 -13.57 -15.14 11.44
C THR A 127 -13.33 -15.39 9.94
N ARG A 128 -14.20 -16.20 9.33
CA ARG A 128 -14.19 -16.40 7.86
C ARG A 128 -14.47 -15.11 7.09
N ILE A 129 -15.28 -14.21 7.66
CA ILE A 129 -15.58 -12.90 7.08
C ILE A 129 -14.31 -12.06 7.02
N ALA A 130 -13.51 -12.02 8.10
CA ALA A 130 -12.22 -11.34 8.07
C ALA A 130 -11.31 -11.94 6.98
N ALA A 131 -11.18 -13.27 6.92
CA ALA A 131 -10.37 -13.92 5.89
C ALA A 131 -10.83 -13.62 4.45
N LEU A 132 -12.14 -13.53 4.20
CA LEU A 132 -12.70 -13.17 2.89
C LEU A 132 -12.44 -11.70 2.57
N LEU A 133 -12.74 -10.78 3.50
CA LEU A 133 -12.57 -9.35 3.28
C LEU A 133 -11.10 -8.98 3.12
N THR A 134 -10.17 -9.70 3.78
CA THR A 134 -8.72 -9.55 3.62
C THR A 134 -8.14 -10.36 2.46
N PHE A 135 -8.96 -10.99 1.60
CA PHE A 135 -8.45 -11.72 0.45
C PHE A 135 -7.74 -10.75 -0.51
N PRO A 136 -6.48 -11.02 -0.93
CA PRO A 136 -5.68 -10.04 -1.68
C PRO A 136 -6.39 -9.50 -2.92
N ALA A 137 -7.08 -10.34 -3.70
CA ALA A 137 -7.77 -9.84 -4.90
C ALA A 137 -8.98 -8.96 -4.56
N ILE A 138 -9.71 -9.24 -3.48
CA ILE A 138 -10.85 -8.41 -3.06
C ILE A 138 -10.36 -7.06 -2.59
N VAL A 139 -9.35 -7.04 -1.70
CA VAL A 139 -8.78 -5.80 -1.18
C VAL A 139 -8.20 -4.94 -2.29
N SER A 140 -7.48 -5.57 -3.21
CA SER A 140 -6.83 -4.87 -4.33
C SER A 140 -7.86 -4.39 -5.34
N LEU A 141 -8.90 -5.17 -5.63
CA LEU A 141 -10.00 -4.73 -6.49
C LEU A 141 -10.75 -3.53 -5.89
N VAL A 142 -11.07 -3.56 -4.59
CA VAL A 142 -11.73 -2.42 -3.92
C VAL A 142 -10.81 -1.20 -3.96
N PHE A 143 -9.54 -1.37 -3.62
CA PHE A 143 -8.55 -0.29 -3.67
C PHE A 143 -8.45 0.32 -5.07
N LEU A 144 -8.38 -0.52 -6.11
CA LEU A 144 -8.28 -0.12 -7.51
C LEU A 144 -9.54 0.59 -8.04
N VAL A 145 -10.71 0.07 -7.72
CA VAL A 145 -12.00 0.62 -8.20
C VAL A 145 -12.38 1.90 -7.46
N THR A 146 -11.87 2.10 -6.24
CA THR A 146 -12.17 3.27 -5.41
C THR A 146 -11.91 4.60 -6.13
N PRO A 147 -10.72 4.90 -6.66
CA PRO A 147 -10.47 6.18 -7.32
C PRO A 147 -11.33 6.37 -8.58
N PHE A 148 -11.54 5.33 -9.40
CA PHE A 148 -12.50 5.40 -10.52
C PHE A 148 -13.90 5.77 -10.05
N THR A 149 -14.37 5.11 -8.99
CA THR A 149 -15.67 5.36 -8.38
C THR A 149 -15.77 6.78 -7.84
N VAL A 150 -14.71 7.29 -7.20
CA VAL A 150 -14.69 8.67 -6.71
C VAL A 150 -14.81 9.62 -7.90
N TYR A 151 -13.92 9.57 -8.90
CA TYR A 151 -13.88 10.57 -9.99
C TYR A 151 -15.05 10.50 -10.97
N PHE A 152 -15.63 9.33 -11.21
CA PHE A 152 -16.66 9.13 -12.24
C PHE A 152 -18.07 8.89 -11.68
N SER A 153 -18.29 9.15 -10.39
CA SER A 153 -19.63 9.08 -9.79
C SER A 153 -20.02 10.38 -9.09
N PRO A 154 -21.31 10.53 -8.71
CA PRO A 154 -21.78 11.70 -7.94
C PRO A 154 -21.10 11.88 -6.57
N ILE A 155 -20.33 10.88 -6.09
CA ILE A 155 -19.59 10.96 -4.82
C ILE A 155 -18.66 12.18 -4.81
N TYR A 156 -17.89 12.41 -5.89
CA TYR A 156 -16.96 13.53 -5.96
C TYR A 156 -17.66 14.87 -5.77
N GLU A 157 -18.71 15.12 -6.55
CA GLU A 157 -19.46 16.37 -6.46
C GLU A 157 -20.18 16.51 -5.11
N GLY A 158 -20.67 15.40 -4.55
CA GLY A 158 -21.21 15.36 -3.19
C GLY A 158 -20.20 15.87 -2.15
N THR A 159 -18.92 15.50 -2.28
CA THR A 159 -17.88 15.99 -1.37
C THR A 159 -17.51 17.45 -1.56
N LEU A 160 -17.72 18.01 -2.76
CA LEU A 160 -17.54 19.46 -2.99
C LEU A 160 -18.64 20.27 -2.29
N ARG A 161 -19.85 19.72 -2.19
CA ARG A 161 -21.03 20.39 -1.62
C ARG A 161 -21.20 20.17 -0.12
N SER A 162 -20.67 19.08 0.44
CA SER A 162 -20.84 18.72 1.84
C SER A 162 -19.50 18.47 2.55
N ARG A 163 -19.25 19.28 3.59
CA ARG A 163 -18.06 19.12 4.45
C ARG A 163 -18.05 17.75 5.13
N THR A 164 -19.21 17.23 5.54
CA THR A 164 -19.33 15.91 6.15
C THR A 164 -18.98 14.82 5.14
N ALA A 165 -19.46 14.92 3.90
CA ALA A 165 -19.11 13.97 2.84
C ALA A 165 -17.61 14.01 2.50
N ALA A 166 -17.00 15.21 2.49
CA ALA A 166 -15.56 15.35 2.30
C ALA A 166 -14.75 14.63 3.39
N TRP A 167 -15.08 14.85 4.68
CA TRP A 167 -14.42 14.13 5.78
C TRP A 167 -14.67 12.63 5.74
N ALA A 168 -15.91 12.20 5.45
CA ALA A 168 -16.24 10.79 5.31
C ALA A 168 -15.39 10.13 4.21
N LEU A 169 -15.21 10.80 3.07
CA LEU A 169 -14.35 10.32 2.00
C LEU A 169 -12.89 10.28 2.43
N SER A 170 -12.36 11.32 3.10
CA SER A 170 -10.98 11.33 3.60
C SER A 170 -10.69 10.15 4.53
N PHE A 171 -11.59 9.87 5.48
CA PHE A 171 -11.44 8.71 6.37
C PHE A 171 -11.62 7.39 5.64
N ALA A 172 -12.57 7.28 4.70
CA ALA A 172 -12.77 6.08 3.91
C ALA A 172 -11.55 5.75 3.04
N LEU A 173 -10.96 6.74 2.36
CA LEU A 173 -9.75 6.56 1.55
C LEU A 173 -8.58 6.07 2.42
N THR A 174 -8.35 6.70 3.57
CA THR A 174 -7.28 6.27 4.49
C THR A 174 -7.54 4.90 5.09
N ALA A 175 -8.78 4.56 5.42
CA ALA A 175 -9.12 3.23 5.92
C ALA A 175 -8.93 2.14 4.85
N LEU A 176 -9.40 2.38 3.63
CA LEU A 176 -9.24 1.47 2.50
C LEU A 176 -7.77 1.25 2.16
N GLY A 177 -7.00 2.33 2.07
CA GLY A 177 -5.56 2.23 1.86
C GLY A 177 -4.85 1.53 3.01
N PHE A 178 -5.24 1.79 4.26
CA PHE A 178 -4.65 1.12 5.41
C PHE A 178 -4.91 -0.38 5.33
N PHE A 179 -6.13 -0.78 5.00
CA PHE A 179 -6.50 -2.18 4.83
C PHE A 179 -5.71 -2.86 3.70
N TYR A 180 -5.50 -2.13 2.59
CA TYR A 180 -4.63 -2.56 1.49
C TYR A 180 -3.20 -2.82 1.96
N TYR A 181 -2.53 -1.83 2.56
CA TYR A 181 -1.14 -2.02 3.00
C TYR A 181 -1.01 -2.98 4.18
N TRP A 182 -1.96 -2.99 5.12
CA TRP A 182 -1.99 -3.89 6.27
C TRP A 182 -1.95 -5.36 5.83
N THR A 183 -2.86 -5.74 4.93
CA THR A 183 -2.98 -7.13 4.44
C THR A 183 -1.81 -7.54 3.54
N ARG A 184 -1.20 -6.59 2.83
CA ARG A 184 -0.10 -6.86 1.90
C ARG A 184 1.28 -6.86 2.56
N LEU A 185 1.57 -5.88 3.42
CA LEU A 185 2.85 -5.76 4.13
C LEU A 185 3.01 -6.83 5.20
N ARG A 186 1.90 -7.29 5.82
CA ARG A 186 1.89 -8.33 6.86
C ARG A 186 2.90 -8.07 7.98
N LEU A 187 3.01 -6.82 8.42
CA LEU A 187 3.79 -6.43 9.62
C LEU A 187 2.99 -6.63 10.91
N ASP A 188 1.67 -6.58 10.75
CA ASP A 188 0.66 -6.82 11.75
C ASP A 188 0.06 -8.23 11.60
N PRO A 189 -0.59 -8.77 12.64
CA PRO A 189 -1.36 -10.00 12.53
C PRO A 189 -2.45 -9.88 11.45
N VAL A 190 -2.54 -10.89 10.58
CA VAL A 190 -3.54 -11.00 9.51
C VAL A 190 -4.28 -12.34 9.59
N PRO A 191 -5.52 -12.46 9.08
CA PRO A 191 -6.28 -13.72 9.15
C PRO A 191 -5.63 -14.88 8.39
N LYS A 192 -5.03 -14.57 7.25
CA LYS A 192 -4.39 -15.56 6.36
C LYS A 192 -3.25 -14.93 5.58
N GLU A 193 -2.16 -15.67 5.47
CA GLU A 193 -1.01 -15.30 4.67
C GLU A 193 -1.10 -15.90 3.26
N TYR A 194 -0.62 -15.13 2.28
CA TYR A 194 -0.62 -15.52 0.87
C TYR A 194 0.81 -15.42 0.29
N PRO A 195 1.13 -16.17 -0.79
CA PRO A 195 2.43 -16.07 -1.43
C PRO A 195 2.74 -14.65 -1.91
N HIS A 196 3.97 -14.17 -1.72
CA HIS A 196 4.40 -12.83 -2.14
C HIS A 196 4.26 -12.60 -3.64
N LEU A 197 4.40 -13.66 -4.45
CA LEU A 197 4.25 -13.57 -5.91
C LEU A 197 2.87 -13.06 -6.34
N VAL A 198 1.81 -13.42 -5.59
CA VAL A 198 0.45 -12.89 -5.84
C VAL A 198 0.44 -11.38 -5.65
N SER A 199 1.12 -10.88 -4.62
CA SER A 199 1.26 -9.45 -4.38
C SER A 199 1.98 -8.77 -5.55
N VAL A 200 3.08 -9.34 -6.04
CA VAL A 200 3.84 -8.75 -7.16
C VAL A 200 2.97 -8.58 -8.41
N TRP A 201 2.22 -9.62 -8.81
CA TRP A 201 1.33 -9.54 -9.97
C TRP A 201 0.22 -8.52 -9.81
N ILE A 202 -0.37 -8.44 -8.61
CA ILE A 202 -1.38 -7.44 -8.32
C ILE A 202 -0.80 -6.03 -8.44
N THR A 203 0.39 -5.77 -7.88
CA THR A 203 1.02 -4.45 -7.98
C THR A 203 1.28 -4.04 -9.44
N PHE A 204 1.65 -5.00 -10.29
CA PHE A 204 1.82 -4.74 -11.72
C PHE A 204 0.48 -4.37 -12.39
N ALA A 205 -0.60 -5.09 -12.08
CA ALA A 205 -1.93 -4.76 -12.59
C ALA A 205 -2.43 -3.39 -12.09
N GLU A 206 -2.09 -3.03 -10.85
CA GLU A 206 -2.41 -1.72 -10.27
C GLU A 206 -1.71 -0.58 -11.00
N ALA A 207 -0.41 -0.71 -11.29
CA ALA A 207 0.34 0.31 -12.05
C ALA A 207 -0.28 0.57 -13.43
N ILE A 208 -0.75 -0.48 -14.12
CA ILE A 208 -1.44 -0.34 -15.41
C ILE A 208 -2.76 0.43 -15.23
N ALA A 209 -3.54 0.09 -14.22
CA ALA A 209 -4.83 0.70 -13.98
C ALA A 209 -4.72 2.16 -13.49
N ASP A 210 -3.70 2.49 -12.69
CA ASP A 210 -3.37 3.85 -12.28
C ASP A 210 -2.98 4.71 -13.50
N GLY A 211 -2.16 4.17 -14.40
CA GLY A 211 -1.85 4.79 -15.68
C GLY A 211 -3.10 5.00 -16.54
N ALA A 212 -3.99 4.01 -16.61
CA ALA A 212 -5.25 4.13 -17.33
C ALA A 212 -6.15 5.23 -16.74
N LEU A 213 -6.28 5.31 -15.42
CA LEU A 213 -7.03 6.37 -14.75
C LEU A 213 -6.43 7.75 -15.01
N GLY A 214 -5.10 7.89 -14.85
CA GLY A 214 -4.38 9.12 -15.11
C GLY A 214 -4.56 9.61 -16.54
N LEU A 215 -4.34 8.74 -17.53
CA LEU A 215 -4.57 9.04 -18.94
C LEU A 215 -6.02 9.40 -19.23
N THR A 216 -6.99 8.71 -18.62
CA THR A 216 -8.41 9.03 -18.80
C THR A 216 -8.73 10.43 -18.29
N LEU A 217 -8.21 10.83 -17.13
CA LEU A 217 -8.41 12.17 -16.58
C LEU A 217 -7.72 13.25 -17.44
N MET A 218 -6.51 12.97 -17.93
CA MET A 218 -5.73 13.92 -18.72
C MET A 218 -6.29 14.09 -20.14
N MET A 219 -6.52 12.98 -20.85
CA MET A 219 -6.85 12.97 -22.27
C MET A 219 -8.36 12.92 -22.53
N GLY A 220 -9.16 12.53 -21.55
CA GLY A 220 -10.61 12.43 -21.70
C GLY A 220 -11.30 13.77 -21.96
N HIS A 221 -12.39 13.75 -22.72
CA HIS A 221 -13.20 14.95 -23.00
C HIS A 221 -14.08 15.37 -21.82
N HIS A 222 -14.34 14.46 -20.88
CA HIS A 222 -15.17 14.71 -19.70
C HIS A 222 -14.41 15.49 -18.63
N LEU A 223 -15.00 16.61 -18.18
CA LEU A 223 -14.53 17.38 -17.02
C LEU A 223 -15.21 16.86 -15.75
N VAL A 224 -14.45 16.27 -14.84
CA VAL A 224 -14.96 15.82 -13.54
C VAL A 224 -15.48 17.01 -12.76
N ALA A 225 -16.76 16.95 -12.38
CA ALA A 225 -17.48 18.06 -11.76
C ALA A 225 -17.33 19.39 -12.55
N GLY A 226 -17.33 19.33 -13.89
CA GLY A 226 -17.13 20.48 -14.75
C GLY A 226 -18.08 21.64 -14.43
N ASP A 227 -19.36 21.34 -14.19
CA ASP A 227 -20.36 22.33 -13.79
C ASP A 227 -19.99 23.11 -12.52
N TRP A 228 -19.43 22.43 -11.52
CA TRP A 228 -18.95 23.06 -10.29
C TRP A 228 -17.77 23.98 -10.58
N TYR A 229 -16.73 23.47 -11.23
CA TYR A 229 -15.50 24.23 -11.47
C TYR A 229 -15.70 25.42 -12.42
N ASN A 230 -16.55 25.27 -13.43
CA ASN A 230 -16.91 26.37 -14.33
C ASN A 230 -17.71 27.45 -13.60
N ALA A 231 -18.64 27.06 -12.72
CA ALA A 231 -19.48 28.03 -12.02
C ALA A 231 -18.74 28.88 -10.98
N LEU A 232 -17.54 28.46 -10.55
CA LEU A 232 -16.65 29.27 -9.70
C LEU A 232 -16.15 30.55 -10.41
N ASN A 233 -16.17 30.59 -11.76
CA ASN A 233 -15.72 31.73 -12.57
C ASN A 233 -14.38 32.32 -12.11
N ARG A 234 -13.39 31.44 -11.87
CA ARG A 234 -12.06 31.84 -11.38
C ARG A 234 -11.36 32.76 -12.37
N SER A 235 -10.85 33.89 -11.91
CA SER A 235 -10.04 34.83 -12.70
C SER A 235 -8.55 34.52 -12.72
N TRP A 236 -8.12 33.48 -11.99
CA TRP A 236 -6.73 33.12 -11.80
C TRP A 236 -6.53 31.60 -11.84
N GLY A 237 -5.29 31.18 -12.07
CA GLY A 237 -4.91 29.76 -12.13
C GLY A 237 -5.23 29.10 -13.47
N PRO A 238 -5.04 27.77 -13.58
CA PRO A 238 -5.30 27.03 -14.80
C PRO A 238 -6.80 27.00 -15.14
N THR A 239 -7.11 26.82 -16.42
CA THR A 239 -8.47 26.48 -16.87
C THR A 239 -8.90 25.14 -16.27
N PRO A 240 -10.20 24.85 -16.08
CA PRO A 240 -10.65 23.57 -15.52
C PRO A 240 -10.11 22.33 -16.25
N LYS A 241 -9.95 22.40 -17.58
CA LYS A 241 -9.35 21.32 -18.35
C LYS A 241 -7.87 21.13 -18.04
N GLN A 242 -7.10 22.21 -18.00
CA GLN A 242 -5.66 22.15 -17.68
C GLN A 242 -5.43 21.71 -16.23
N ASP A 243 -6.27 22.18 -15.31
CA ASP A 243 -6.29 21.78 -13.90
C ASP A 243 -6.50 20.26 -13.75
N GLN A 244 -7.44 19.69 -14.52
CA GLN A 244 -7.67 18.25 -14.55
C GLN A 244 -6.50 17.46 -15.14
N VAL A 245 -5.83 17.98 -16.18
CA VAL A 245 -4.61 17.36 -16.73
C VAL A 245 -3.52 17.28 -15.67
N TRP A 246 -3.30 18.36 -14.91
CA TRP A 246 -2.32 18.37 -13.82
C TRP A 246 -2.70 17.40 -12.70
N GLY A 247 -3.98 17.35 -12.32
CA GLY A 247 -4.45 16.41 -11.32
C GLY A 247 -4.37 14.95 -11.74
N GLY A 248 -4.69 14.63 -12.99
CA GLY A 248 -4.54 13.29 -13.56
C GLY A 248 -3.08 12.84 -13.60
N GLY A 249 -2.18 13.73 -14.02
CA GLY A 249 -0.74 13.47 -14.01
C GLY A 249 -0.18 13.30 -12.59
N ALA A 250 -0.61 14.13 -11.64
CA ALA A 250 -0.21 14.01 -10.24
C ALA A 250 -0.71 12.72 -9.59
N LEU A 251 -1.95 12.32 -9.88
CA LEU A 251 -2.52 11.05 -9.40
C LEU A 251 -1.68 9.86 -9.87
N TRP A 252 -1.39 9.82 -11.18
CA TRP A 252 -0.58 8.74 -11.76
C TRP A 252 0.83 8.73 -11.17
N LEU A 253 1.53 9.87 -11.20
CA LEU A 253 2.91 9.96 -10.72
C LEU A 253 3.03 9.57 -9.23
N ILE A 254 2.12 10.06 -8.38
CA ILE A 254 2.15 9.74 -6.95
C ILE A 254 1.79 8.27 -6.72
N GLY A 255 0.84 7.72 -7.46
CA GLY A 255 0.47 6.30 -7.38
C GLY A 255 1.66 5.38 -7.66
N ASP A 256 2.34 5.60 -8.78
CA ASP A 256 3.52 4.82 -9.18
C ASP A 256 4.68 5.01 -8.19
N LEU A 257 4.95 6.25 -7.76
CA LEU A 257 6.00 6.54 -6.77
C LEU A 257 5.74 5.88 -5.42
N ALA A 258 4.48 5.83 -4.96
CA ALA A 258 4.11 5.15 -3.72
C ALA A 258 4.29 3.62 -3.82
N GLY A 259 4.17 3.06 -5.04
CA GLY A 259 4.42 1.64 -5.31
C GLY A 259 5.89 1.24 -5.18
N VAL A 260 6.84 2.12 -5.47
CA VAL A 260 8.29 1.79 -5.49
C VAL A 260 8.82 1.32 -4.12
N PRO A 261 8.63 2.06 -3.00
CA PRO A 261 9.05 1.60 -1.67
C PRO A 261 8.39 0.28 -1.27
N PHE A 262 7.12 0.10 -1.66
CA PHE A 262 6.35 -1.10 -1.37
C PHE A 262 6.89 -2.33 -2.10
N ILE A 263 7.18 -2.21 -3.40
CA ILE A 263 7.85 -3.27 -4.17
C ILE A 263 9.22 -3.58 -3.56
N GLY A 264 10.00 -2.54 -3.21
CA GLY A 264 11.30 -2.73 -2.55
C GLY A 264 11.21 -3.49 -1.23
N ALA A 265 10.18 -3.22 -0.41
CA ALA A 265 9.92 -3.94 0.82
C ALA A 265 9.51 -5.41 0.58
N LEU A 266 8.63 -5.65 -0.40
CA LEU A 266 8.22 -7.00 -0.80
C LEU A 266 9.39 -7.84 -1.32
N TRP A 267 10.24 -7.26 -2.17
CA TRP A 267 11.42 -7.95 -2.72
C TRP A 267 12.42 -8.33 -1.63
N ARG A 268 12.78 -7.40 -0.74
CA ARG A 268 13.66 -7.72 0.40
C ARG A 268 13.09 -8.85 1.26
N ARG A 269 11.78 -8.85 1.47
CA ARG A 269 11.11 -9.88 2.27
C ARG A 269 11.11 -11.23 1.56
N MET A 270 10.79 -11.26 0.27
CA MET A 270 10.85 -12.49 -0.53
C MET A 270 12.25 -13.11 -0.47
N PHE A 271 13.32 -12.32 -0.68
CA PHE A 271 14.69 -12.83 -0.57
C PHE A 271 15.06 -13.31 0.84
N THR A 272 14.54 -12.68 1.89
CA THR A 272 14.84 -13.08 3.27
C THR A 272 14.12 -14.37 3.63
N GLU A 273 12.85 -14.50 3.26
CA GLU A 273 12.05 -15.71 3.48
C GLU A 273 12.59 -16.89 2.65
N ASP A 274 12.99 -16.66 1.40
CA ASP A 274 13.57 -17.71 0.57
C ASP A 274 14.88 -18.22 1.15
N ARG A 275 15.71 -17.33 1.73
CA ARG A 275 16.93 -17.74 2.46
C ARG A 275 16.63 -18.55 3.72
N GLN A 276 15.60 -18.18 4.47
CA GLN A 276 15.19 -18.91 5.67
C GLN A 276 14.65 -20.29 5.34
N ARG A 277 13.77 -20.40 4.34
CA ARG A 277 13.26 -21.69 3.86
C ARG A 277 14.37 -22.56 3.30
N ALA A 278 15.32 -22.00 2.55
CA ALA A 278 16.48 -22.74 2.07
C ALA A 278 17.29 -23.31 3.25
N ALA A 279 17.55 -22.51 4.29
CA ALA A 279 18.26 -22.98 5.48
C ALA A 279 17.49 -24.04 6.28
N GLU A 280 16.15 -23.93 6.37
CA GLU A 280 15.30 -24.96 6.98
C GLU A 280 15.35 -26.28 6.21
N VAL A 281 15.24 -26.22 4.88
CA VAL A 281 15.32 -27.39 4.00
C VAL A 281 16.71 -28.03 4.08
N ASP A 282 17.78 -27.23 4.06
CA ASP A 282 19.16 -27.71 4.22
C ASP A 282 19.33 -28.42 5.59
N ALA A 283 18.80 -27.84 6.67
CA ALA A 283 18.85 -28.44 8.00
C ALA A 283 18.02 -29.75 8.10
N GLU A 284 16.87 -29.82 7.43
CA GLU A 284 16.07 -31.05 7.35
C GLU A 284 16.78 -32.14 6.55
N LEU A 285 17.46 -31.78 5.45
CA LEU A 285 18.25 -32.70 4.64
C LEU A 285 19.47 -33.22 5.40
N ASP A 286 20.19 -32.35 6.10
CA ASP A 286 21.32 -32.73 6.97
C ASP A 286 20.88 -33.64 8.12
N ALA A 287 19.66 -33.45 8.66
CA ALA A 287 19.10 -34.31 9.70
C ALA A 287 18.62 -35.67 9.18
N GLN A 288 18.20 -35.76 7.91
CA GLN A 288 17.76 -36.99 7.26
C GLN A 288 18.92 -37.81 6.68
N ALA A 289 20.08 -37.19 6.44
CA ALA A 289 21.28 -37.87 6.02
C ALA A 289 22.05 -38.37 7.26
N PRO A 290 22.11 -39.69 7.54
CA PRO A 290 23.17 -40.20 8.39
C PRO A 290 24.48 -39.99 7.63
N PHE A 291 25.21 -38.91 7.94
CA PHE A 291 26.58 -38.73 7.48
C PHE A 291 27.44 -39.84 8.06
N THR A 292 27.49 -40.97 7.37
CA THR A 292 28.57 -41.94 7.50
C THR A 292 29.51 -41.62 6.35
N PRO A 293 30.66 -40.98 6.59
CA PRO A 293 31.70 -40.93 5.57
C PRO A 293 32.25 -42.35 5.45
N ALA A 294 31.56 -43.21 4.72
CA ALA A 294 32.23 -44.35 4.12
C ALA A 294 33.17 -43.72 3.09
N SER A 295 34.49 -43.85 3.32
CA SER A 295 35.45 -43.59 2.27
C SER A 295 34.98 -44.39 1.05
N PRO A 296 34.67 -43.74 -0.09
CA PRO A 296 34.24 -44.47 -1.27
C PRO A 296 35.31 -45.51 -1.58
N THR A 297 34.88 -46.74 -1.87
CA THR A 297 35.82 -47.72 -2.42
C THR A 297 36.39 -47.16 -3.72
N PRO A 298 37.60 -47.53 -4.15
CA PRO A 298 38.19 -47.04 -5.40
C PRO A 298 37.25 -47.17 -6.62
N ASP A 299 36.39 -48.20 -6.60
CA ASP A 299 35.38 -48.44 -7.64
C ASP A 299 34.21 -47.43 -7.58
N GLU A 300 33.75 -47.06 -6.39
CA GLU A 300 32.70 -46.05 -6.20
C GLU A 300 33.18 -44.64 -6.55
N GLU A 301 34.45 -44.33 -6.29
CA GLU A 301 35.06 -43.04 -6.64
C GLU A 301 35.25 -42.91 -8.16
N SER A 302 35.64 -44.00 -8.83
CA SER A 302 35.68 -44.09 -10.29
C SER A 302 34.30 -43.88 -10.90
N GLN A 303 33.24 -44.53 -10.36
CA GLN A 303 31.88 -44.35 -10.86
C GLN A 303 31.32 -42.94 -10.64
N ARG A 304 31.57 -42.30 -9.50
CA ARG A 304 31.15 -40.90 -9.26
C ARG A 304 31.87 -39.89 -10.14
N SER A 305 33.09 -40.22 -10.56
CA SER A 305 33.90 -39.39 -11.46
C SER A 305 33.49 -39.50 -12.92
N ARG A 306 32.67 -40.51 -13.28
CA ARG A 306 32.12 -40.61 -14.63
C ARG A 306 31.03 -39.56 -14.82
N PRO A 307 31.07 -38.80 -15.92
CA PRO A 307 29.99 -37.89 -16.23
C PRO A 307 28.66 -38.63 -16.38
N TRP A 308 27.57 -38.03 -15.90
CA TRP A 308 26.24 -38.66 -15.82
C TRP A 308 25.72 -39.21 -17.16
N TRP A 309 26.18 -38.67 -18.29
CA TRP A 309 25.81 -39.11 -19.63
C TRP A 309 26.49 -40.41 -20.09
N GLU A 310 27.59 -40.83 -19.44
CA GLU A 310 28.21 -42.14 -19.69
C GLU A 310 27.49 -43.26 -18.94
N THR A 311 26.90 -42.94 -17.79
CA THR A 311 26.13 -43.87 -16.95
C THR A 311 24.66 -44.00 -17.37
N ASP A 312 24.18 -43.11 -18.24
CA ASP A 312 22.82 -43.16 -18.76
C ASP A 312 22.63 -44.38 -19.70
N PRO A 313 21.67 -45.28 -19.44
CA PRO A 313 21.53 -46.54 -20.19
C PRO A 313 21.05 -46.35 -21.63
N VAL A 314 20.57 -45.17 -22.01
CA VAL A 314 20.20 -44.83 -23.39
C VAL A 314 21.42 -44.31 -24.14
N LEU A 315 22.20 -43.42 -23.52
CA LEU A 315 23.40 -42.84 -24.12
C LEU A 315 24.58 -43.82 -24.13
N GLY A 316 24.74 -44.60 -23.07
CA GLY A 316 25.78 -45.63 -22.93
C GLY A 316 25.71 -46.67 -24.05
N ARG A 317 24.50 -47.16 -24.38
CA ARG A 317 24.28 -48.09 -25.50
C ARG A 317 24.47 -47.44 -26.87
N ARG A 318 24.14 -46.15 -27.00
CA ARG A 318 24.23 -45.43 -28.27
C ARG A 318 25.67 -45.09 -28.66
N TYR A 319 26.53 -44.87 -27.68
CA TYR A 319 27.91 -44.40 -27.89
C TYR A 319 28.98 -45.40 -27.44
N GLY A 320 28.60 -46.61 -27.01
CA GLY A 320 29.52 -47.72 -26.74
C GLY A 320 30.29 -47.61 -25.43
N PHE A 321 29.72 -46.98 -24.40
CA PHE A 321 30.36 -46.79 -23.09
C PHE A 321 30.16 -47.98 -22.12
N GLN A 322 29.40 -48.99 -22.52
CA GLN A 322 29.17 -50.24 -21.78
C GLN A 322 29.90 -51.39 -22.49
N GLU A 323 30.79 -52.08 -21.80
CA GLU A 323 31.33 -53.37 -22.26
C GLU A 323 30.22 -54.42 -22.17
N GLU A 324 29.97 -55.15 -23.26
CA GLU A 324 29.09 -56.32 -23.28
C GLU A 324 29.70 -57.39 -22.38
N THR A 325 29.16 -57.53 -21.17
CA THR A 325 29.38 -58.71 -20.35
C THR A 325 28.46 -59.83 -20.88
N ASP A 326 29.07 -60.85 -21.48
CA ASP A 326 28.43 -62.14 -21.84
C ASP A 326 27.69 -62.78 -20.65
#